data_AF-A0A923SWL9-F1
#
_entry.id   AF-A0A923SWL9-F1
#
_cell.length_a   1.000
_cell.length_b   1.000
_cell.length_c   1.000
_cell.angle_alpha   90.00
_cell.angle_beta   90.00
_cell.angle_gamma   90.00
#
_symmetry.space_group_name_H-M   'P 1'
#
loop_
_entity.id
_entity.type
_entity.pdbx_description
1 polymer ?
#
loop_
_entity_poly.entity_id
_entity_poly.type
_entity_poly.pdbx_seq_one_letter_code
_entity_poly.pdbx_strand_id
1 'polypeptide(L)' 'MWELPYSIRKDLPALNLTLHMYAAVPADRFVVVNGERHGEGDEIADGVTLVQISADGVVLEFKGQRFTFPRDGR' A
#
# COMPACT_ATOMS: atom_id res chain seq x y z
N MET A 1 7.84 -10.11 8.11
CA MET A 1 6.69 -10.67 8.86
C MET A 1 5.59 -9.65 8.75
N TRP A 2 4.45 -10.00 8.16
CA TRP A 2 3.28 -9.12 8.21
C TRP A 2 2.77 -9.14 9.66
N GLU A 3 2.80 -8.01 10.36
CA GLU A 3 2.44 -7.93 11.78
C GLU A 3 1.05 -7.33 12.02
N LEU A 4 0.17 -7.34 11.01
CA LEU A 4 -1.21 -6.95 11.22
C LEU A 4 -1.97 -8.01 12.02
N PRO A 5 -2.70 -7.65 13.10
CA PRO A 5 -3.61 -8.56 13.79
C PRO A 5 -4.69 -9.09 12.83
N TYR A 6 -5.08 -10.36 12.97
CA TYR A 6 -6.08 -11.00 12.10
C TYR A 6 -7.41 -10.23 12.01
N SER A 7 -7.87 -9.68 13.15
CA SER A 7 -9.07 -8.84 13.21
C SER A 7 -9.00 -7.63 12.29
N ILE A 8 -7.85 -6.97 12.21
CA ILE A 8 -7.66 -5.80 11.34
C ILE A 8 -7.51 -6.23 9.87
N ARG A 9 -6.82 -7.35 9.60
CA ARG A 9 -6.70 -7.87 8.22
C ARG A 9 -8.03 -8.24 7.60
N LYS A 10 -8.94 -8.80 8.40
CA LYS A 10 -10.27 -9.22 7.92
C LYS A 10 -11.12 -8.02 7.46
N ASP A 11 -10.89 -6.86 8.05
CA ASP A 11 -11.58 -5.61 7.72
C ASP A 11 -10.86 -4.83 6.62
N LEU A 12 -9.68 -5.25 6.18
CA LEU A 12 -8.92 -4.56 5.15
C LEU A 12 -9.66 -4.70 3.81
N PRO A 13 -9.92 -3.59 3.10
CA PRO A 13 -10.48 -3.65 1.75
C PRO A 13 -9.62 -4.51 0.81
N ALA A 14 -10.24 -5.07 -0.23
CA ALA A 14 -9.49 -5.76 -1.27
C ALA A 14 -8.57 -4.75 -2.00
N LEU A 15 -7.27 -5.04 -2.00
CA LEU A 15 -6.27 -4.23 -2.68
C LEU A 15 -5.72 -5.02 -3.86
N ASN A 16 -5.95 -4.53 -5.08
CA ASN A 16 -5.39 -5.10 -6.29
C ASN A 16 -4.25 -4.21 -6.80
N LEU A 17 -3.02 -4.50 -6.36
CA LEU A 17 -1.81 -3.83 -6.81
C LEU A 17 -1.38 -4.42 -8.16
N THR A 18 -1.60 -3.68 -9.25
CA THR A 18 -1.26 -4.14 -10.61
C THR A 18 0.07 -3.59 -11.12
N LEU A 19 0.50 -2.44 -10.59
CA LEU A 19 1.77 -1.82 -10.95
C LEU A 19 2.40 -1.19 -9.72
N HIS A 20 3.71 -1.40 -9.57
CA HIS A 20 4.54 -0.79 -8.55
C HIS A 20 5.72 -0.13 -9.24
N MET A 21 5.76 1.20 -9.20
CA MET A 21 6.85 2.00 -9.76
C MET A 21 7.64 2.63 -8.62
N TYR A 22 8.83 2.09 -8.39
CA TYR A 22 9.81 2.68 -7.50
C TYR A 22 10.85 3.50 -8.27
N ALA A 23 11.19 4.66 -7.71
CA ALA A 23 12.21 5.57 -8.22
C ALA A 23 13.00 6.17 -7.04
N ALA A 24 14.22 6.64 -7.29
CA ALA A 24 15.02 7.29 -6.25
C ALA A 24 14.33 8.58 -5.73
N VAL A 25 13.73 9.35 -6.63
CA VAL A 25 12.96 10.57 -6.32
C VAL A 25 11.54 10.19 -5.87
N PRO A 26 11.10 10.55 -4.65
CA PRO A 26 9.77 10.16 -4.15
C PRO A 26 8.60 10.63 -5.02
N ALA A 27 8.70 11.81 -5.63
CA ALA A 27 7.66 12.37 -6.51
C ALA A 27 7.43 11.54 -7.79
N ASP A 28 8.42 10.73 -8.20
CA ASP A 28 8.32 9.87 -9.37
C ASP A 28 7.80 8.47 -9.02
N ARG A 29 7.59 8.18 -7.73
CA ARG A 29 7.04 6.90 -7.27
C ARG A 29 5.53 6.91 -7.40
N PHE A 30 4.98 5.78 -7.82
CA PHE A 30 3.54 5.57 -7.79
C PHE A 30 3.22 4.08 -7.81
N VAL A 31 1.99 3.77 -7.42
CA VAL A 31 1.40 2.46 -7.61
C VAL A 31 0.11 2.58 -8.40
N VAL A 32 -0.31 1.46 -9.00
CA VAL A 32 -1.66 1.32 -9.51
C VAL A 32 -2.38 0.31 -8.64
N VAL A 33 -3.40 0.78 -7.92
CA VAL A 33 -4.23 -0.03 -7.01
C VAL A 33 -5.67 0.09 -7.48
N ASN A 34 -6.35 -1.04 -7.62
CA ASN A 34 -7.75 -1.09 -8.06
C ASN A 34 -8.02 -0.37 -9.39
N GLY A 35 -7.00 -0.28 -10.26
CA GLY A 35 -7.07 0.38 -11.57
C GLY A 35 -6.71 1.87 -11.58
N GLU A 36 -6.43 2.47 -10.42
CA GLU A 36 -6.13 3.90 -10.27
C GLU A 36 -4.70 4.14 -9.80
N ARG A 37 -4.11 5.25 -10.23
CA ARG A 37 -2.73 5.64 -9.87
C ARG A 37 -2.73 6.40 -8.55
N HIS A 38 -1.89 5.98 -7.61
CA HIS A 38 -1.72 6.60 -6.31
C HIS A 38 -0.25 6.86 -5.99
N GLY A 39 0.01 7.97 -5.31
CA GLY A 39 1.30 8.38 -4.75
C GLY A 39 1.36 8.24 -3.23
N GLU A 40 2.55 8.48 -2.67
CA GLU A 40 2.73 8.56 -1.22
C GLU A 40 1.86 9.68 -0.63
N GLY A 41 1.06 9.37 0.39
CA GLY A 41 0.10 10.25 1.03
C GLY A 41 -1.36 10.01 0.61
N ASP A 42 -1.60 9.31 -0.50
CA ASP A 42 -2.96 9.11 -1.01
C ASP A 42 -3.74 8.04 -0.21
N GLU A 43 -5.05 8.23 -0.12
CA GLU A 43 -5.97 7.17 0.28
C GLU A 43 -6.27 6.28 -0.94
N ILE A 44 -5.93 5.00 -0.84
CA ILE A 44 -5.96 4.04 -1.97
C ILE A 44 -7.16 3.07 -1.91
N ALA A 45 -7.80 3.02 -0.75
CA ALA A 45 -9.05 2.32 -0.46
C ALA A 45 -9.63 2.89 0.84
N ASP A 46 -10.88 2.56 1.15
CA ASP A 46 -11.59 3.08 2.32
C ASP A 46 -10.76 2.95 3.62
N GLY A 47 -10.28 4.10 4.12
CA GLY A 47 -9.47 4.21 5.34
C GLY A 47 -8.04 3.65 5.24
N VAL A 48 -7.58 3.29 4.03
CA VAL A 48 -6.23 2.76 3.77
C VAL A 48 -5.39 3.85 3.10
N THR A 49 -4.37 4.33 3.81
CA THR A 49 -3.44 5.35 3.29
C THR A 49 -2.15 4.71 2.81
N LEU A 50 -1.66 5.11 1.64
CA LEU A 50 -0.34 4.79 1.14
C LEU A 50 0.70 5.68 1.80
N VAL A 51 1.40 5.16 2.80
CA VAL A 51 2.38 5.94 3.57
C VAL A 51 3.69 6.10 2.81
N GLN A 52 4.16 5.03 2.15
CA GLN A 52 5.45 5.03 1.46
C GLN A 52 5.50 3.99 0.35
N ILE A 53 6.20 4.30 -0.75
CA ILE A 53 6.56 3.35 -1.79
C ILE A 53 8.05 3.04 -1.64
N SER A 54 8.34 1.78 -1.32
CA SER A 54 9.71 1.25 -1.16
C SER A 54 10.08 0.34 -2.32
N ALA A 55 11.36 -0.03 -2.46
CA ALA A 55 11.79 -0.94 -3.52
C ALA A 55 11.14 -2.33 -3.40
N ASP A 56 10.83 -2.78 -2.18
CA ASP A 56 10.31 -4.13 -1.91
C ASP A 56 8.77 -4.19 -1.87
N GLY A 57 8.09 -3.05 -1.96
CA GLY A 57 6.63 -2.95 -1.85
C GLY A 57 6.17 -1.58 -1.38
N VAL A 58 5.06 -1.53 -0.65
CA VAL A 58 4.49 -0.30 -0.08
C VAL A 58 4.28 -0.42 1.42
N VAL A 59 4.34 0.71 2.13
CA VAL A 59 3.90 0.83 3.51
C VAL A 59 2.51 1.45 3.51
N LEU A 60 1.56 0.78 4.14
CA LEU A 60 0.18 1.21 4.25
C LEU A 60 -0.16 1.49 5.71
N GLU A 61 -1.13 2.37 5.95
CA GLU A 61 -1.75 2.59 7.24
C GLU A 61 -3.25 2.31 7.16
N PHE A 62 -3.78 1.52 8.08
CA PHE A 62 -5.20 1.22 8.20
C PHE A 62 -5.58 1.12 9.67
N LYS A 63 -6.63 1.85 10.10
CA LYS A 63 -7.08 1.91 11.51
C LYS A 63 -5.93 2.22 12.50
N GLY A 64 -5.00 3.10 12.09
CA GLY A 64 -3.83 3.48 12.89
C GLY A 64 -2.73 2.41 12.99
N GLN A 65 -2.82 1.33 12.21
CA GLN A 65 -1.79 0.28 12.13
C GLN A 65 -1.04 0.38 10.82
N ARG A 66 0.30 0.41 10.90
CA ARG A 66 1.18 0.41 9.73
C ARG A 66 1.65 -0.99 9.39
N PHE A 67 1.70 -1.29 8.09
CA PHE A 67 2.11 -2.60 7.61
C PHE A 67 2.67 -2.53 6.19
N THR A 68 3.53 -3.48 5.85
CA THR A 68 4.19 -3.53 4.54
C THR A 68 3.47 -4.47 3.60
N PHE A 69 3.05 -3.99 2.45
CA PHE A 69 2.44 -4.77 1.37
C PHE A 69 3.46 -5.00 0.23
N PRO A 70 3.94 -6.23 -0.01
CA PRO A 70 4.95 -6.55 -1.00
C PRO A 70 4.37 -6.39 -2.40
N ARG A 71 5.24 -6.03 -3.35
CA ARG A 71 4.86 -5.84 -4.76
C ARG A 71 4.22 -7.08 -5.41
N ASP A 72 4.50 -8.29 -4.89
CA ASP A 72 4.07 -9.57 -5.46
C ASP A 72 2.77 -10.12 -4.84
N GLY A 73 2.16 -9.43 -3.86
CA GLY A 73 0.89 -9.84 -3.24
C GLY A 73 0.87 -11.23 -2.58
N ARG A 74 2.05 -11.84 -2.36
CA ARG A 74 2.21 -13.19 -1.78
C ARG A 74 2.43 -13.18 -0.27
#